data_AF-A0A139IMI3-F1
#
_entry.id   AF-A0A139IMI3-F1
#
_cell.length_a   1.000
_cell.length_b   1.000
_cell.length_c   1.000
_cell.angle_alpha   90.00
_cell.angle_beta   90.00
_cell.angle_gamma   90.00
#
_symmetry.space_group_name_H-M   'P 1'
#
loop_
_entity.id
_entity.type
_entity.pdbx_description
1 polymer ?
#
loop_
_entity_poly.entity_id
_entity_poly.type
_entity_poly.pdbx_seq_one_letter_code
_entity_poly.pdbx_strand_id
1 'polypeptide(L)'
;MTGAASPTGPITVPTQGRFHDDTSTRDSSHDTDGYEMKALSAEYPFLEEGDHHLHTVRSVRWQSPVPKSTRRWLYRTLGGLIASIVLVSLVVTLWGRRTIPRRRDALLDTTTNATLGFQKVFIINLKSQTDRKDRLELALDHSGIKAEFMEAITLDQANPKAIPWVADDKTKPSELGLKVFASWRSHLNAAQAIVDQNLGSALIFEDDVDWDVRIKDQLRDWALTSRQLIQPLKSDRSRYLDPTYFKANETKYDSRQDPNGPIVEWDYLHPAEDVLEPSDCAYGDLARWDVLWLGHCGQHFAPKDILDGYGGECLKTPFGKALRFDDETAPQTRYYDTWKSGNYYGENGVDHSRITHWSCGQVCNTAYALSNQGARKLLYDQGVRTFRGISDQALREICNGRDPYYKLRTCLSVTPPLFSQWLQDSRTGVTWTTNIQKSVQHNLERIVEGGPVLDQFPDGLGRKPTVQEEADDVAFLLAVEREAREERGMKAERARRFAEEKLKEKRARELEAYRKAKEQQNTN
;
A
#
# COMPACT_ATOMS: atom_id res chain seq x y z
N MET A 1 35.50 -13.50 -61.90
CA MET A 1 36.43 -13.56 -60.76
C MET A 1 35.57 -13.80 -59.52
N THR A 2 35.32 -15.04 -59.08
CA THR A 2 36.17 -15.83 -58.12
C THR A 2 36.35 -15.09 -56.78
N GLY A 3 35.85 -15.51 -55.60
CA GLY A 3 35.02 -16.65 -55.13
C GLY A 3 34.64 -16.40 -53.64
N ALA A 4 34.11 -17.33 -52.83
CA ALA A 4 33.68 -18.72 -53.03
C ALA A 4 32.74 -19.23 -51.89
N ALA A 5 32.31 -20.49 -52.03
CA ALA A 5 31.75 -21.46 -51.07
C ALA A 5 32.43 -21.54 -49.65
N SER A 6 31.89 -22.17 -48.60
CA SER A 6 30.69 -23.04 -48.41
C SER A 6 30.27 -23.15 -46.90
N PRO A 7 29.14 -23.81 -46.55
CA PRO A 7 28.62 -23.94 -45.18
C PRO A 7 28.83 -25.33 -44.54
N THR A 8 28.56 -25.46 -43.24
CA THR A 8 28.27 -26.75 -42.57
C THR A 8 27.22 -26.61 -41.46
N GLY A 9 26.37 -27.64 -41.31
CA GLY A 9 25.41 -27.78 -40.21
C GLY A 9 25.76 -28.95 -39.27
N PRO A 10 24.81 -29.82 -38.90
CA PRO A 10 24.38 -29.93 -37.49
C PRO A 10 24.66 -31.31 -36.86
N ILE A 11 24.58 -31.41 -35.53
CA ILE A 11 24.57 -32.70 -34.79
C ILE A 11 23.47 -32.70 -33.69
N THR A 12 22.88 -33.88 -33.51
CA THR A 12 21.64 -34.17 -32.76
C THR A 12 21.84 -34.76 -31.35
N VAL A 13 20.77 -34.73 -30.55
CA VAL A 13 20.57 -35.48 -29.29
C VAL A 13 20.62 -37.02 -29.54
N PRO A 14 20.86 -37.88 -28.52
CA PRO A 14 19.70 -38.49 -27.82
C PRO A 14 19.85 -38.89 -26.32
N THR A 15 18.69 -38.96 -25.68
CA THR A 15 18.22 -39.64 -24.44
C THR A 15 19.05 -40.79 -23.79
N GLN A 16 19.02 -40.87 -22.44
CA GLN A 16 18.24 -41.86 -21.64
C GLN A 16 18.57 -41.78 -20.12
N GLY A 17 17.66 -42.25 -19.24
CA GLY A 17 17.94 -42.45 -17.80
C GLY A 17 16.78 -42.24 -16.81
N ARG A 18 15.79 -43.15 -16.76
CA ARG A 18 14.99 -43.40 -15.53
C ARG A 18 15.74 -44.42 -14.67
N PHE A 19 15.59 -44.40 -13.33
CA PHE A 19 14.97 -45.51 -12.57
C PHE A 19 14.88 -45.28 -11.04
N HIS A 20 13.72 -45.68 -10.50
CA HIS A 20 13.29 -46.04 -9.14
C HIS A 20 13.65 -45.30 -7.83
N ASP A 21 12.60 -45.25 -7.00
CA ASP A 21 12.54 -45.27 -5.54
C ASP A 21 13.54 -46.22 -4.86
N ASP A 22 13.88 -45.97 -3.59
CA ASP A 22 13.28 -46.78 -2.52
C ASP A 22 13.30 -46.07 -1.15
N THR A 23 12.46 -46.60 -0.26
CA THR A 23 12.33 -46.24 1.15
C THR A 23 13.36 -46.97 2.02
N SER A 24 13.73 -46.41 3.18
CA SER A 24 13.55 -47.09 4.49
C SER A 24 14.29 -46.42 5.65
N THR A 25 13.78 -46.72 6.85
CA THR A 25 14.31 -46.42 8.18
C THR A 25 15.58 -47.20 8.54
N ARG A 26 16.51 -46.65 9.35
CA ARG A 26 16.71 -47.03 10.79
C ARG A 26 18.03 -46.53 11.42
N ASP A 27 17.90 -46.13 12.69
CA ASP A 27 18.76 -46.41 13.86
C ASP A 27 20.31 -46.42 13.78
N SER A 28 20.87 -45.54 14.63
CA SER A 28 21.78 -45.84 15.76
C SER A 28 23.30 -45.59 15.70
N SER A 29 23.73 -44.89 16.77
CA SER A 29 24.92 -45.13 17.63
C SER A 29 26.21 -44.30 17.44
N HIS A 30 26.60 -43.66 18.57
CA HIS A 30 27.94 -43.24 19.06
C HIS A 30 28.83 -42.30 18.16
N ASP A 31 29.60 -41.33 18.68
CA ASP A 31 30.00 -41.05 20.08
C ASP A 31 30.23 -39.55 20.40
N THR A 32 30.36 -39.32 21.71
CA THR A 32 30.86 -38.17 22.53
C THR A 32 32.01 -37.32 21.93
N ASP A 33 32.31 -36.07 22.32
CA ASP A 33 32.20 -35.27 23.57
C ASP A 33 31.60 -33.85 23.31
N GLY A 34 31.21 -32.97 24.26
CA GLY A 34 31.18 -33.00 25.73
C GLY A 34 31.46 -31.59 26.31
N TYR A 35 30.54 -31.02 27.13
CA TYR A 35 30.83 -30.05 28.22
C TYR A 35 29.56 -29.78 29.06
N GLU A 36 29.68 -29.84 30.39
CA GLU A 36 28.55 -29.73 31.34
C GLU A 36 28.20 -28.29 31.74
N MET A 37 26.95 -28.06 32.16
CA MET A 37 26.65 -27.67 33.55
C MET A 37 25.21 -28.05 33.94
N LYS A 38 25.06 -28.75 35.07
CA LYS A 38 23.77 -29.27 35.58
C LYS A 38 23.08 -28.30 36.52
N ALA A 39 21.74 -28.28 36.45
CA ALA A 39 20.88 -27.79 37.52
C ALA A 39 20.75 -28.85 38.63
N LEU A 40 20.35 -28.42 39.84
CA LEU A 40 19.90 -29.31 40.92
C LEU A 40 18.60 -28.79 41.53
N SER A 41 17.65 -29.71 41.67
CA SER A 41 16.33 -29.58 42.29
C SER A 41 16.21 -30.50 43.50
N ALA A 42 15.41 -30.14 44.50
CA ALA A 42 14.72 -31.01 45.48
C ALA A 42 14.01 -30.07 46.49
N GLU A 43 12.68 -30.04 46.56
CA GLU A 43 11.76 -30.97 47.26
C GLU A 43 11.69 -30.77 48.79
N TYR A 44 10.44 -30.72 49.29
CA TYR A 44 10.07 -30.54 50.71
C TYR A 44 9.21 -31.73 51.17
N PRO A 45 9.46 -32.29 52.37
CA PRO A 45 8.62 -33.34 52.94
C PRO A 45 7.45 -32.81 53.78
N PHE A 46 6.51 -33.72 54.02
CA PHE A 46 5.21 -33.59 54.69
C PHE A 46 5.31 -33.95 56.18
N LEU A 47 4.41 -33.44 57.06
CA LEU A 47 3.63 -34.22 58.07
C LEU A 47 2.87 -33.38 59.13
N GLU A 48 1.58 -33.64 59.17
CA GLU A 48 0.51 -33.67 60.21
C GLU A 48 0.57 -33.00 61.61
N GLU A 49 -0.58 -32.39 61.93
CA GLU A 49 -1.40 -32.37 63.16
C GLU A 49 -0.85 -32.68 64.56
N GLY A 50 -1.27 -31.85 65.53
CA GLY A 50 -1.15 -32.09 66.97
C GLY A 50 -1.81 -30.98 67.79
N ASP A 51 -2.97 -31.27 68.39
CA ASP A 51 -3.71 -30.36 69.28
C ASP A 51 -3.10 -30.33 70.70
N HIS A 52 -3.55 -29.37 71.54
CA HIS A 52 -3.49 -29.30 73.02
C HIS A 52 -2.76 -28.11 73.71
N HIS A 53 -3.62 -27.30 74.36
CA HIS A 53 -3.51 -26.68 75.68
C HIS A 53 -2.57 -25.48 75.99
N LEU A 54 -3.20 -24.51 76.67
CA LEU A 54 -2.67 -23.27 77.22
C LEU A 54 -1.50 -23.46 78.21
N HIS A 55 -0.42 -22.72 78.00
CA HIS A 55 0.43 -22.23 79.09
C HIS A 55 0.81 -20.75 78.88
N THR A 56 0.39 -19.89 79.80
CA THR A 56 0.79 -18.49 79.87
C THR A 56 2.23 -18.36 80.38
N VAL A 57 3.14 -17.85 79.55
CA VAL A 57 4.50 -17.47 79.98
C VAL A 57 4.81 -16.02 79.60
N ARG A 58 5.48 -15.33 80.53
CA ARG A 58 5.66 -13.89 80.65
C ARG A 58 6.26 -13.18 79.42
N SER A 59 5.87 -11.92 79.24
CA SER A 59 6.38 -11.02 78.20
C SER A 59 7.87 -10.71 78.35
N VAL A 60 8.65 -11.04 77.32
CA VAL A 60 10.03 -10.55 77.16
C VAL A 60 10.00 -9.22 76.40
N ARG A 61 10.27 -8.12 77.09
CA ARG A 61 10.31 -6.77 76.51
C ARG A 61 11.60 -6.57 75.70
N TRP A 62 11.56 -6.88 74.41
CA TRP A 62 12.63 -6.52 73.47
C TRP A 62 12.80 -5.00 73.38
N GLN A 63 13.92 -4.48 73.89
CA GLN A 63 14.36 -3.12 73.63
C GLN A 63 15.15 -3.11 72.31
N SER A 64 14.70 -2.35 71.32
CA SER A 64 15.46 -2.17 70.08
C SER A 64 16.63 -1.20 70.29
N PRO A 65 17.86 -1.51 69.82
CA PRO A 65 19.08 -0.80 70.21
C PRO A 65 19.30 0.53 69.47
N VAL A 66 18.27 1.10 68.82
CA VAL A 66 18.41 2.30 67.97
C VAL A 66 17.78 3.52 68.65
N PRO A 67 18.55 4.58 68.96
CA PRO A 67 18.01 5.79 69.57
C PRO A 67 16.87 6.41 68.77
N LYS A 68 15.84 6.92 69.47
CA LYS A 68 14.65 7.53 68.85
C LYS A 68 14.99 8.74 67.95
N SER A 69 16.09 9.43 68.21
CA SER A 69 16.64 10.49 67.37
C SER A 69 17.09 9.97 66.00
N THR A 70 17.86 8.88 65.96
CA THR A 70 18.39 8.26 64.72
C THR A 70 17.26 7.76 63.83
N ARG A 71 16.22 7.15 64.42
CA ARG A 71 15.02 6.72 63.67
C ARG A 71 14.28 7.90 63.02
N ARG A 72 14.11 9.02 63.75
CA ARG A 72 13.53 10.26 63.20
C ARG A 72 14.38 10.88 62.10
N TRP A 73 15.70 10.74 62.15
CA TRP A 73 16.61 11.22 61.11
C TRP A 73 16.47 10.37 59.84
N LEU A 74 16.46 9.04 59.97
CA LEU A 74 16.22 8.10 58.86
C LEU A 74 14.86 8.29 58.17
N TYR A 75 13.77 8.48 58.93
CA TYR A 75 12.46 8.76 58.31
C TYR A 75 12.42 10.12 57.60
N ARG A 76 13.18 11.12 58.08
CA ARG A 76 13.30 12.43 57.44
C ARG A 76 14.11 12.38 56.15
N THR A 77 15.24 11.67 56.12
CA THR A 77 16.04 11.51 54.89
C THR A 77 15.30 10.67 53.86
N LEU A 78 14.69 9.55 54.26
CA LEU A 78 13.91 8.70 53.35
C LEU A 78 12.67 9.43 52.81
N GLY A 79 11.94 10.16 53.66
CA GLY A 79 10.80 10.97 53.24
C GLY A 79 11.19 12.11 52.30
N GLY A 80 12.33 12.76 52.54
CA GLY A 80 12.89 13.77 51.62
C GLY A 80 13.29 13.17 50.27
N LEU A 81 13.88 11.98 50.26
CA LEU A 81 14.32 11.30 49.04
C LEU A 81 13.13 10.84 48.19
N ILE A 82 12.08 10.30 48.82
CA ILE A 82 10.80 10.00 48.14
C ILE A 82 10.15 11.28 47.60
N ALA A 83 10.11 12.36 48.39
CA ALA A 83 9.57 13.64 47.93
C ALA A 83 10.34 14.20 46.72
N SER A 84 11.66 14.08 46.70
CA SER A 84 12.50 14.45 45.56
C SER A 84 12.23 13.59 44.32
N ILE A 85 12.08 12.26 44.48
CA ILE A 85 11.73 11.37 43.35
C ILE A 85 10.35 11.71 42.80
N VAL A 86 9.36 11.94 43.66
CA VAL A 86 8.00 12.35 43.25
C VAL A 86 8.03 13.72 42.56
N LEU A 87 8.80 14.69 43.08
CA LEU A 87 8.96 16.01 42.47
C LEU A 87 9.64 15.92 41.10
N VAL A 88 10.71 15.13 40.97
CA VAL A 88 11.40 14.90 39.68
C VAL A 88 10.46 14.17 38.71
N SER A 89 9.69 13.18 39.15
CA SER A 89 8.72 12.48 38.31
C SER A 89 7.56 13.39 37.88
N LEU A 90 7.11 14.31 38.76
CA LEU A 90 6.16 15.38 38.40
C LEU A 90 6.77 16.37 37.41
N VAL A 91 8.01 16.81 37.61
CA VAL A 91 8.70 17.71 36.67
C VAL A 91 8.90 17.01 35.32
N VAL A 92 9.30 15.75 35.29
CA VAL A 92 9.48 14.96 34.05
C VAL A 92 8.13 14.68 33.36
N THR A 93 7.04 14.43 34.09
CA THR A 93 5.71 14.25 33.46
C THR A 93 5.08 15.57 33.03
N LEU A 94 5.37 16.70 33.70
CA LEU A 94 4.89 18.03 33.32
C LEU A 94 5.74 18.67 32.20
N TRP A 95 7.05 18.43 32.18
CA TRP A 95 7.95 18.87 31.09
C TRP A 95 7.92 17.92 29.89
N GLY A 96 7.78 16.60 30.10
CA GLY A 96 7.52 15.62 29.04
C GLY A 96 6.13 15.77 28.41
N ARG A 97 5.22 16.50 29.06
CA ARG A 97 3.96 17.01 28.48
C ARG A 97 4.06 18.40 27.86
N ARG A 98 5.26 18.98 27.73
CA ARG A 98 5.50 19.92 26.63
C ARG A 98 5.49 19.09 25.35
N THR A 99 4.30 18.94 24.78
CA THR A 99 4.17 18.65 23.35
C THR A 99 5.05 19.66 22.64
N ILE A 100 6.16 19.20 22.06
CA ILE A 100 6.90 19.99 21.07
C ILE A 100 5.84 20.39 20.06
N PRO A 101 5.61 21.70 19.80
CA PRO A 101 4.63 22.10 18.82
C PRO A 101 5.07 21.50 17.49
N ARG A 102 4.41 20.42 17.07
CA ARG A 102 4.71 19.72 15.82
C ARG A 102 4.56 20.79 14.76
N ARG A 103 5.68 21.21 14.17
CA ARG A 103 5.73 22.30 13.19
C ARG A 103 4.69 21.93 12.12
N ARG A 104 3.59 22.69 12.04
CA ARG A 104 2.51 22.35 11.11
C ARG A 104 3.08 22.40 9.71
N ASP A 105 3.18 21.23 9.11
CA ASP A 105 3.56 21.08 7.72
C ASP A 105 2.33 21.43 6.88
N ALA A 106 2.23 22.70 6.54
CA ALA A 106 1.09 23.25 5.82
C ALA A 106 0.91 22.61 4.44
N LEU A 107 1.97 22.04 3.83
CA LEU A 107 1.85 21.30 2.57
C LEU A 107 1.29 19.90 2.81
N LEU A 108 1.75 19.19 3.84
CA LEU A 108 1.19 17.89 4.21
C LEU A 108 -0.28 17.98 4.61
N ASP A 109 -0.68 19.04 5.32
CA ASP A 109 -2.09 19.27 5.67
C ASP A 109 -2.97 19.41 4.40
N THR A 110 -2.42 19.81 3.25
CA THR A 110 -3.18 19.90 1.98
C THR A 110 -3.63 18.55 1.42
N THR A 111 -3.02 17.41 1.77
CA THR A 111 -3.48 16.10 1.26
C THR A 111 -4.91 15.77 1.69
N THR A 112 -5.38 16.40 2.77
CA THR A 112 -6.74 16.24 3.31
C THR A 112 -7.75 17.25 2.75
N ASN A 113 -7.31 18.20 1.90
CA ASN A 113 -8.17 19.20 1.28
C ASN A 113 -9.06 18.61 0.17
N ALA A 114 -9.91 19.46 -0.43
CA ALA A 114 -10.84 19.01 -1.48
C ALA A 114 -10.17 18.60 -2.80
N THR A 115 -8.91 18.95 -3.05
CA THR A 115 -8.14 18.57 -4.25
C THR A 115 -7.00 17.61 -3.94
N LEU A 116 -7.01 16.98 -2.75
CA LEU A 116 -6.06 15.98 -2.31
C LEU A 116 -4.59 16.43 -2.46
N GLY A 117 -4.29 17.70 -2.14
CA GLY A 117 -2.93 18.27 -2.24
C GLY A 117 -2.44 18.57 -3.67
N PHE A 118 -3.27 18.34 -4.70
CA PHE A 118 -3.06 18.81 -6.07
C PHE A 118 -3.75 20.16 -6.29
N GLN A 119 -3.45 20.87 -7.39
CA GLN A 119 -4.19 22.09 -7.71
C GLN A 119 -5.58 21.80 -8.29
N LYS A 120 -5.75 20.64 -8.94
CA LYS A 120 -7.02 20.22 -9.53
C LYS A 120 -7.14 18.68 -9.57
N VAL A 121 -8.37 18.19 -9.62
CA VAL A 121 -8.70 16.79 -9.91
C VAL A 121 -9.56 16.77 -11.16
N PHE A 122 -9.22 15.92 -12.13
CA PHE A 122 -9.96 15.70 -13.37
C PHE A 122 -10.50 14.27 -13.40
N ILE A 123 -11.68 14.07 -13.98
CA ILE A 123 -12.25 12.75 -14.25
C ILE A 123 -12.51 12.63 -15.74
N ILE A 124 -11.95 11.61 -16.39
CA ILE A 124 -12.22 11.30 -17.79
C ILE A 124 -13.48 10.43 -17.83
N ASN A 125 -14.59 10.99 -18.32
CA ASN A 125 -15.90 10.34 -18.36
C ASN A 125 -16.53 10.47 -19.75
N LEU A 126 -17.07 9.37 -20.28
CA LEU A 126 -17.91 9.43 -21.48
C LEU A 126 -19.25 10.06 -21.10
N LYS A 127 -19.69 11.07 -21.86
CA LYS A 127 -20.96 11.79 -21.64
C LYS A 127 -22.21 10.91 -21.59
N SER A 128 -22.15 9.71 -22.19
CA SER A 128 -23.22 8.70 -22.13
C SER A 128 -23.23 7.87 -20.85
N GLN A 129 -22.12 7.79 -20.11
CA GLN A 129 -21.96 7.02 -18.88
C GLN A 129 -22.46 7.82 -17.66
N THR A 130 -23.73 8.22 -17.72
CA THR A 130 -24.39 9.01 -16.67
C THR A 130 -24.51 8.22 -15.36
N ASP A 131 -24.70 6.91 -15.45
CA ASP A 131 -24.72 5.99 -14.31
C ASP A 131 -23.40 5.98 -13.51
N ARG A 132 -22.26 5.88 -14.20
CA ARG A 132 -20.93 5.97 -13.58
C ARG A 132 -20.71 7.35 -12.98
N LYS A 133 -21.13 8.40 -13.70
CA LYS A 133 -21.02 9.77 -13.25
C LYS A 133 -21.79 10.02 -11.95
N ASP A 134 -23.07 9.65 -11.89
CA ASP A 134 -23.93 9.85 -10.71
C ASP A 134 -23.34 9.13 -9.48
N ARG A 135 -22.87 7.89 -9.67
CA ARG A 135 -22.19 7.11 -8.61
C ARG A 135 -20.89 7.76 -8.13
N LEU A 136 -20.12 8.35 -9.05
CA LEU A 136 -18.86 9.00 -8.73
C LEU A 136 -19.06 10.37 -8.08
N GLU A 137 -20.09 11.14 -8.48
CA GLU A 137 -20.48 12.39 -7.80
C GLU A 137 -20.85 12.15 -6.33
N LEU A 138 -21.60 11.08 -6.02
CA LEU A 138 -21.91 10.68 -4.64
C LEU A 138 -20.64 10.25 -3.85
N ALA A 139 -19.72 9.51 -4.47
CA ALA A 139 -18.47 9.10 -3.84
C ALA A 139 -17.53 10.28 -3.55
N LEU A 140 -17.46 11.25 -4.47
CA LEU A 140 -16.73 12.50 -4.34
C LEU A 140 -17.28 13.35 -3.19
N ASP A 141 -18.60 13.53 -3.12
CA ASP A 141 -19.26 14.31 -2.06
C ASP A 141 -19.00 13.70 -0.67
N HIS A 142 -19.22 12.38 -0.52
CA HIS A 142 -18.92 11.66 0.72
C HIS A 142 -17.48 11.88 1.21
N SER A 143 -16.54 11.85 0.27
CA SER A 143 -15.10 11.99 0.56
C SER A 143 -14.66 13.45 0.69
N GLY A 144 -15.55 14.41 0.38
CA GLY A 144 -15.25 15.82 0.26
C GLY A 144 -14.13 16.09 -0.75
N ILE A 145 -14.19 15.49 -1.93
CA ILE A 145 -13.27 15.67 -3.06
C ILE A 145 -13.98 16.48 -4.15
N LYS A 146 -13.32 17.51 -4.68
CA LYS A 146 -13.81 18.35 -5.77
C LYS A 146 -13.04 18.03 -7.05
N ALA A 147 -13.75 17.48 -8.04
CA ALA A 147 -13.21 17.16 -9.35
C ALA A 147 -13.95 17.90 -10.48
N GLU A 148 -13.31 17.99 -11.65
CA GLU A 148 -13.89 18.49 -12.90
C GLU A 148 -13.99 17.33 -13.91
N PHE A 149 -15.21 17.06 -14.37
CA PHE A 149 -15.44 16.06 -15.41
C PHE A 149 -15.00 16.58 -16.78
N MET A 150 -14.15 15.81 -17.44
CA MET A 150 -13.69 16.01 -18.81
C MET A 150 -14.38 15.01 -19.73
N GLU A 151 -14.98 15.50 -20.81
CA GLU A 151 -15.65 14.65 -21.81
C GLU A 151 -14.59 13.77 -22.53
N ALA A 152 -14.72 12.45 -22.34
CA ALA A 152 -13.91 11.47 -23.04
C ALA A 152 -14.33 11.38 -24.51
N ILE A 153 -13.35 11.12 -25.38
CA ILE A 153 -13.54 11.00 -26.82
C ILE A 153 -14.40 9.77 -27.14
N THR A 154 -15.45 9.97 -27.93
CA THR A 154 -16.32 8.88 -28.41
C THR A 154 -15.72 8.18 -29.64
N LEU A 155 -16.28 7.02 -30.03
CA LEU A 155 -15.74 6.24 -31.16
C LEU A 155 -15.93 6.93 -32.51
N ASP A 156 -16.98 7.75 -32.66
CA ASP A 156 -17.24 8.57 -33.85
C ASP A 156 -16.35 9.83 -33.91
N GLN A 157 -15.90 10.33 -32.76
CA GLN A 157 -14.91 11.42 -32.67
C GLN A 157 -13.46 10.94 -32.87
N ALA A 158 -13.19 9.65 -32.64
CA ALA A 158 -11.86 9.07 -32.75
C ALA A 158 -11.35 9.10 -34.21
N ASN A 159 -10.34 9.94 -34.49
CA ASN A 159 -9.76 10.10 -35.81
C ASN A 159 -8.33 9.52 -35.89
N PRO A 160 -8.12 8.34 -36.52
CA PRO A 160 -6.78 7.74 -36.66
C PRO A 160 -5.78 8.59 -37.44
N LYS A 161 -6.22 9.61 -38.21
CA LYS A 161 -5.32 10.54 -38.92
C LYS A 161 -4.68 11.58 -37.99
N ALA A 162 -5.16 11.71 -36.74
CA ALA A 162 -4.59 12.61 -35.74
C ALA A 162 -3.46 11.96 -34.90
N ILE A 163 -3.11 10.71 -35.22
CA ILE A 163 -2.00 9.98 -34.59
C ILE A 163 -0.68 10.55 -35.13
N PRO A 164 0.32 10.86 -34.28
CA PRO A 164 1.64 11.27 -34.73
C PRO A 164 2.38 10.12 -35.44
N TRP A 165 3.65 10.35 -35.79
CA TRP A 165 4.50 9.29 -36.35
C TRP A 165 4.52 8.05 -35.44
N VAL A 166 4.68 6.87 -36.05
CA VAL A 166 4.73 5.59 -35.34
C VAL A 166 6.09 4.96 -35.57
N ALA A 167 6.80 4.71 -34.48
CA ALA A 167 8.22 4.42 -34.51
C ALA A 167 8.59 2.93 -34.65
N ASP A 168 7.62 2.03 -34.61
CA ASP A 168 7.81 0.58 -34.52
C ASP A 168 6.70 -0.17 -35.26
N ASP A 169 7.07 -1.03 -36.21
CA ASP A 169 6.15 -1.84 -37.02
C ASP A 169 5.26 -2.79 -36.21
N LYS A 170 5.59 -3.02 -34.92
CA LYS A 170 4.73 -3.77 -33.97
C LYS A 170 3.51 -2.97 -33.52
N THR A 171 3.61 -1.65 -33.45
CA THR A 171 2.47 -0.78 -33.14
C THR A 171 1.79 -0.43 -34.46
N LYS A 172 0.74 -1.16 -34.84
CA LYS A 172 -0.01 -0.86 -36.06
C LYS A 172 -1.34 -0.18 -35.70
N PRO A 173 -1.50 1.15 -35.92
CA PRO A 173 -2.75 1.83 -35.65
C PRO A 173 -3.97 1.15 -36.29
N SER A 174 -3.84 0.72 -37.55
CA SER A 174 -4.90 0.02 -38.28
C SER A 174 -5.44 -1.24 -37.59
N GLU A 175 -4.66 -1.87 -36.71
CA GLU A 175 -5.03 -3.11 -36.00
C GLU A 175 -5.49 -2.85 -34.55
N LEU A 176 -5.24 -1.66 -33.98
CA LEU A 176 -5.56 -1.33 -32.58
C LEU A 176 -7.02 -0.88 -32.36
N GLY A 177 -7.69 -0.40 -33.42
CA GLY A 177 -9.11 -0.03 -33.39
C GLY A 177 -9.44 1.29 -32.67
N LEU A 178 -10.63 1.82 -32.94
CA LEU A 178 -11.04 3.17 -32.50
C LEU A 178 -11.09 3.36 -30.97
N LYS A 179 -11.38 2.29 -30.21
CA LYS A 179 -11.41 2.33 -28.74
C LYS A 179 -10.07 2.74 -28.14
N VAL A 180 -8.95 2.26 -28.70
CA VAL A 180 -7.60 2.59 -28.23
C VAL A 180 -7.28 4.07 -28.47
N PHE A 181 -7.66 4.60 -29.63
CA PHE A 181 -7.44 6.02 -29.96
C PHE A 181 -8.33 6.96 -29.13
N ALA A 182 -9.59 6.57 -28.90
CA ALA A 182 -10.51 7.28 -28.02
C ALA A 182 -9.94 7.41 -26.59
N SER A 183 -9.51 6.30 -25.99
CA SER A 183 -8.84 6.29 -24.67
C SER A 183 -7.59 7.17 -24.68
N TRP A 184 -6.62 6.88 -25.56
CA TRP A 184 -5.36 7.63 -25.66
C TRP A 184 -5.59 9.14 -25.79
N ARG A 185 -6.47 9.58 -26.71
CA ARG A 185 -6.71 11.00 -26.94
C ARG A 185 -7.43 11.66 -25.76
N SER A 186 -8.24 10.91 -25.00
CA SER A 186 -8.87 11.40 -23.76
C SER A 186 -7.84 11.69 -22.67
N HIS A 187 -6.86 10.79 -22.46
CA HIS A 187 -5.75 11.04 -21.52
C HIS A 187 -4.85 12.19 -21.99
N LEU A 188 -4.60 12.33 -23.29
CA LEU A 188 -3.89 13.49 -23.83
C LEU A 188 -4.68 14.80 -23.67
N ASN A 189 -6.01 14.79 -23.75
CA ASN A 189 -6.84 15.96 -23.44
C ASN A 189 -6.65 16.40 -21.99
N ALA A 190 -6.59 15.47 -21.04
CA ALA A 190 -6.34 15.77 -19.63
C ALA A 190 -4.93 16.38 -19.41
N ALA A 191 -3.90 15.81 -20.04
CA ALA A 191 -2.56 16.40 -20.03
C ALA A 191 -2.53 17.81 -20.67
N GLN A 192 -3.26 18.01 -21.76
CA GLN A 192 -3.40 19.31 -22.41
C GLN A 192 -4.09 20.34 -21.51
N ALA A 193 -5.17 19.97 -20.81
CA ALA A 193 -5.86 20.87 -19.88
C ALA A 193 -4.95 21.37 -18.75
N ILE A 194 -4.02 20.55 -18.24
CA ILE A 194 -3.02 20.96 -17.24
C ILE A 194 -2.11 22.06 -17.79
N VAL A 195 -1.69 21.95 -19.05
CA VAL A 195 -0.82 22.94 -19.70
C VAL A 195 -1.58 24.22 -20.05
N ASP A 196 -2.76 24.08 -20.66
CA ASP A 196 -3.59 25.21 -21.13
C ASP A 196 -4.13 26.05 -19.96
N GLN A 197 -4.44 25.41 -18.82
CA GLN A 197 -4.85 26.10 -17.58
C GLN A 197 -3.64 26.50 -16.69
N ASN A 198 -2.41 26.20 -17.10
CA ASN A 198 -1.16 26.46 -16.38
C ASN A 198 -1.15 25.95 -14.92
N LEU A 199 -1.72 24.75 -14.69
CA LEU A 199 -1.83 24.12 -13.37
C LEU A 199 -0.50 23.48 -12.96
N GLY A 200 0.02 23.80 -11.78
CA GLY A 200 1.26 23.20 -11.24
C GLY A 200 1.21 21.67 -11.14
N SER A 201 0.07 21.12 -10.75
CA SER A 201 -0.24 19.68 -10.80
C SER A 201 -1.74 19.42 -10.86
N ALA A 202 -2.12 18.29 -11.45
CA ALA A 202 -3.47 17.75 -11.32
C ALA A 202 -3.46 16.22 -11.20
N LEU A 203 -4.42 15.70 -10.43
CA LEU A 203 -4.78 14.28 -10.37
C LEU A 203 -5.80 13.98 -11.47
N ILE A 204 -5.69 12.84 -12.13
CA ILE A 204 -6.56 12.38 -13.22
C ILE A 204 -7.11 11.01 -12.83
N PHE A 205 -8.42 10.85 -12.96
CA PHE A 205 -9.16 9.61 -12.71
C PHE A 205 -9.83 9.08 -13.98
N GLU A 206 -9.95 7.75 -14.09
CA GLU A 206 -10.92 7.06 -14.96
C GLU A 206 -12.32 7.11 -14.29
N ASP A 207 -13.42 7.00 -15.04
CA ASP A 207 -14.79 7.08 -14.46
C ASP A 207 -15.26 5.83 -13.71
N ASP A 208 -14.46 4.76 -13.69
CA ASP A 208 -14.61 3.58 -12.82
C ASP A 208 -13.59 3.53 -11.67
N VAL A 209 -12.98 4.66 -11.30
CA VAL A 209 -12.15 4.79 -10.10
C VAL A 209 -12.96 4.60 -8.80
N ASP A 210 -12.32 4.01 -7.79
CA ASP A 210 -12.78 3.95 -6.41
C ASP A 210 -11.59 3.96 -5.43
N TRP A 211 -11.86 4.21 -4.15
CA TRP A 211 -10.88 4.38 -3.08
C TRP A 211 -11.43 3.95 -1.70
N ASP A 212 -10.56 3.87 -0.69
CA ASP A 212 -10.98 3.61 0.70
C ASP A 212 -11.61 4.86 1.32
N VAL A 213 -12.63 4.72 2.17
CA VAL A 213 -13.21 5.85 2.93
C VAL A 213 -12.17 6.68 3.71
N ARG A 214 -10.97 6.13 3.98
CA ARG A 214 -9.81 6.79 4.62
C ARG A 214 -8.79 7.40 3.64
N ILE A 215 -9.13 7.61 2.37
CA ILE A 215 -8.20 8.04 1.29
C ILE A 215 -7.36 9.28 1.63
N LYS A 216 -7.90 10.22 2.42
CA LYS A 216 -7.18 11.43 2.84
C LYS A 216 -6.04 11.14 3.83
N ASP A 217 -6.21 10.17 4.71
CA ASP A 217 -5.15 9.71 5.61
C ASP A 217 -4.10 8.89 4.85
N GLN A 218 -4.54 8.02 3.93
CA GLN A 218 -3.66 7.25 3.03
C GLN A 218 -2.75 8.17 2.20
N LEU A 219 -3.30 9.21 1.57
CA LEU A 219 -2.54 10.17 0.79
C LEU A 219 -1.64 11.06 1.66
N ARG A 220 -2.02 11.30 2.92
CA ARG A 220 -1.16 11.98 3.89
C ARG A 220 0.06 11.14 4.27
N ASP A 221 -0.12 9.85 4.54
CA ASP A 221 1.01 8.95 4.82
C ASP A 221 1.86 8.73 3.56
N TRP A 222 1.23 8.59 2.39
CA TRP A 222 1.95 8.46 1.12
C TRP A 222 2.74 9.71 0.71
N ALA A 223 2.27 10.91 1.08
CA ALA A 223 3.03 12.14 0.91
C ALA A 223 4.33 12.17 1.73
N LEU A 224 4.39 11.47 2.87
CA LEU A 224 5.63 11.36 3.67
C LEU A 224 6.62 10.39 3.02
N THR A 225 6.16 9.25 2.51
CA THR A 225 7.01 8.26 1.83
C THR A 225 7.48 8.75 0.46
N SER A 226 6.64 9.43 -0.32
CA SER A 226 7.00 9.93 -1.66
C SER A 226 8.13 10.95 -1.60
N ARG A 227 8.06 11.89 -0.64
CA ARG A 227 9.13 12.87 -0.39
C ARG A 227 10.48 12.22 -0.14
N GLN A 228 10.54 11.10 0.60
CA GLN A 228 11.79 10.44 0.91
C GLN A 228 12.53 9.89 -0.32
N LEU A 229 11.80 9.55 -1.40
CA LEU A 229 12.42 9.10 -2.65
C LEU A 229 12.94 10.25 -3.52
N ILE A 230 12.21 11.37 -3.60
CA ILE A 230 12.51 12.45 -4.57
C ILE A 230 13.11 13.73 -3.97
N GLN A 231 12.98 13.97 -2.66
CA GLN A 231 13.63 15.11 -2.01
C GLN A 231 15.11 14.81 -1.70
N PRO A 232 16.01 15.80 -1.87
CA PRO A 232 17.41 15.61 -1.58
C PRO A 232 17.64 15.66 -0.07
N LEU A 233 18.80 15.17 0.36
CA LEU A 233 19.16 15.17 1.77
C LEU A 233 19.32 16.61 2.30
N LYS A 234 18.94 16.79 3.56
CA LYS A 234 19.12 18.04 4.31
C LYS A 234 20.58 18.29 4.67
N SER A 235 21.35 17.22 4.84
CA SER A 235 22.80 17.20 5.05
C SER A 235 23.57 17.61 3.78
N ASP A 236 23.18 17.06 2.63
CA ASP A 236 23.81 17.30 1.33
C ASP A 236 22.75 17.34 0.22
N ARG A 237 22.50 18.54 -0.33
CA ARG A 237 21.48 18.77 -1.35
C ARG A 237 21.77 18.16 -2.72
N SER A 238 22.96 17.61 -2.92
CA SER A 238 23.30 16.85 -4.13
C SER A 238 22.87 15.39 -4.03
N ARG A 239 22.73 14.84 -2.82
CA ARG A 239 22.40 13.43 -2.55
C ARG A 239 20.91 13.23 -2.25
N TYR A 240 20.48 11.97 -2.29
CA TYR A 240 19.13 11.49 -2.01
C TYR A 240 19.20 10.25 -1.09
N LEU A 241 18.10 9.88 -0.43
CA LEU A 241 18.04 8.62 0.34
C LEU A 241 18.17 7.38 -0.57
N ASP A 242 17.63 7.46 -1.78
CA ASP A 242 17.89 6.48 -2.84
C ASP A 242 19.21 6.81 -3.56
N PRO A 243 20.30 6.04 -3.35
CA PRO A 243 21.57 6.28 -4.03
C PRO A 243 21.51 5.93 -5.53
N THR A 244 20.58 5.08 -5.94
CA THR A 244 20.38 4.71 -7.35
C THR A 244 19.72 5.85 -8.13
N TYR A 245 18.89 6.68 -7.47
CA TYR A 245 18.26 7.85 -8.08
C TYR A 245 19.28 8.92 -8.48
N PHE A 246 20.31 9.15 -7.65
CA PHE A 246 21.39 10.08 -7.97
C PHE A 246 22.06 9.72 -9.30
N LYS A 247 22.52 8.47 -9.43
CA LYS A 247 23.13 7.94 -10.67
C LYS A 247 22.17 8.02 -11.86
N ALA A 248 20.88 7.71 -11.64
CA ALA A 248 19.85 7.79 -12.68
C ALA A 248 19.67 9.23 -13.19
N ASN A 249 19.67 10.22 -12.29
CA ASN A 249 19.55 11.63 -12.62
C ASN A 249 20.82 12.17 -13.33
N GLU A 250 22.02 11.79 -12.86
CA GLU A 250 23.30 12.16 -13.49
C GLU A 250 23.42 11.66 -14.93
N THR A 251 23.13 10.38 -15.18
CA THR A 251 23.14 9.81 -16.54
C THR A 251 21.90 10.17 -17.35
N LYS A 252 21.02 11.03 -16.81
CA LYS A 252 19.72 11.41 -17.38
C LYS A 252 18.90 10.20 -17.85
N TYR A 253 19.04 9.10 -17.09
CA TYR A 253 18.39 7.82 -17.27
C TYR A 253 18.79 7.01 -18.52
N ASP A 254 19.89 7.37 -19.18
CA ASP A 254 20.37 6.65 -20.37
C ASP A 254 21.06 5.31 -19.98
N SER A 255 21.66 5.21 -18.79
CA SER A 255 22.35 4.01 -18.30
C SER A 255 21.43 3.06 -17.52
N ARG A 256 21.65 1.74 -17.66
CA ARG A 256 21.08 0.76 -16.73
C ARG A 256 21.77 0.79 -15.36
N GLN A 257 20.99 0.56 -14.32
CA GLN A 257 21.43 0.20 -12.98
C GLN A 257 22.00 -1.23 -12.97
N ASP A 258 22.80 -1.53 -11.94
CA ASP A 258 23.27 -2.89 -11.67
C ASP A 258 22.16 -3.64 -10.93
N PRO A 259 21.58 -4.73 -11.48
CA PRO A 259 20.56 -5.52 -10.79
C PRO A 259 21.08 -6.21 -9.51
N ASN A 260 22.40 -6.38 -9.37
CA ASN A 260 23.04 -6.91 -8.16
C ASN A 260 23.53 -5.79 -7.23
N GLY A 261 23.21 -4.53 -7.54
CA GLY A 261 23.52 -3.38 -6.69
C GLY A 261 22.71 -3.38 -5.39
N PRO A 262 23.02 -2.47 -4.45
CA PRO A 262 22.31 -2.38 -3.18
C PRO A 262 20.82 -2.07 -3.41
N ILE A 263 19.96 -2.99 -3.00
CA ILE A 263 18.52 -2.74 -2.83
C ILE A 263 18.36 -1.90 -1.56
N VAL A 264 17.69 -0.75 -1.67
CA VAL A 264 17.53 0.18 -0.55
C VAL A 264 16.06 0.29 -0.19
N GLU A 265 15.69 -0.40 0.88
CA GLU A 265 14.34 -0.41 1.46
C GLU A 265 14.43 0.09 2.91
N TRP A 266 13.54 0.98 3.32
CA TRP A 266 13.54 1.52 4.68
C TRP A 266 12.13 1.82 5.20
N ASP A 267 11.97 1.73 6.52
CA ASP A 267 10.81 2.26 7.22
C ASP A 267 10.82 3.79 7.17
N TYR A 268 9.75 4.40 6.66
CA TYR A 268 9.62 5.85 6.56
C TYR A 268 9.54 6.55 7.92
N LEU A 269 9.20 5.84 9.02
CA LEU A 269 9.25 6.36 10.39
C LEU A 269 10.69 6.51 10.91
N HIS A 270 11.61 5.72 10.33
CA HIS A 270 13.00 5.59 10.78
C HIS A 270 13.98 5.70 9.59
N PRO A 271 13.95 6.81 8.82
CA PRO A 271 14.85 7.01 7.69
C PRO A 271 16.30 7.20 8.17
N ALA A 272 17.27 6.79 7.35
CA ALA A 272 18.68 6.87 7.69
C ALA A 272 19.24 8.30 7.77
N GLU A 273 18.68 9.24 6.99
CA GLU A 273 19.01 10.68 7.00
C GLU A 273 17.73 11.52 6.78
N ASP A 274 17.72 12.77 7.26
CA ASP A 274 16.64 13.74 6.98
C ASP A 274 16.67 14.19 5.51
N VAL A 275 15.52 14.21 4.84
CA VAL A 275 15.33 14.92 3.56
C VAL A 275 14.93 16.39 3.76
N LEU A 276 15.06 17.20 2.70
CA LEU A 276 14.45 18.53 2.66
C LEU A 276 12.93 18.45 2.60
N GLU A 277 12.26 19.30 3.37
CA GLU A 277 10.82 19.53 3.23
C GLU A 277 10.50 20.14 1.85
N PRO A 278 9.38 19.75 1.21
CA PRO A 278 8.96 20.34 -0.04
C PRO A 278 8.57 21.81 0.10
N SER A 279 8.53 22.48 -1.05
CA SER A 279 8.29 23.92 -1.17
C SER A 279 6.98 24.28 -1.88
N ASP A 280 6.46 23.43 -2.78
CA ASP A 280 5.30 23.75 -3.63
C ASP A 280 4.20 22.65 -3.70
N CYS A 281 4.48 21.41 -3.33
CA CYS A 281 3.50 20.31 -3.37
C CYS A 281 3.70 19.29 -2.24
N ALA A 282 2.59 18.76 -1.73
CA ALA A 282 2.56 17.81 -0.62
C ALA A 282 3.36 16.52 -0.90
N TYR A 283 3.43 16.07 -2.15
CA TYR A 283 4.05 14.81 -2.55
C TYR A 283 5.56 14.92 -2.88
N GLY A 284 6.15 16.10 -2.67
CA GLY A 284 7.51 16.47 -3.11
C GLY A 284 7.47 17.52 -4.22
N ASP A 285 8.58 18.26 -4.41
CA ASP A 285 8.56 19.46 -5.27
C ASP A 285 8.10 19.13 -6.71
N LEU A 286 7.26 19.98 -7.31
CA LEU A 286 6.71 19.79 -8.66
C LEU A 286 7.79 19.64 -9.74
N ALA A 287 8.98 20.21 -9.52
CA ALA A 287 10.13 20.09 -10.41
C ALA A 287 10.82 18.71 -10.35
N ARG A 288 10.54 17.88 -9.35
CA ARG A 288 11.25 16.61 -9.08
C ARG A 288 10.53 15.38 -9.61
N TRP A 289 9.24 15.48 -9.89
CA TRP A 289 8.43 14.41 -10.44
C TRP A 289 7.68 14.80 -11.72
N ASP A 290 7.35 13.79 -12.52
CA ASP A 290 6.59 13.91 -13.77
C ASP A 290 5.24 13.21 -13.66
N VAL A 291 5.23 11.99 -13.09
CA VAL A 291 4.02 11.16 -12.92
C VAL A 291 3.97 10.60 -11.50
N LEU A 292 2.79 10.61 -10.88
CA LEU A 292 2.50 9.88 -9.65
C LEU A 292 1.37 8.89 -9.95
N TRP A 293 1.68 7.61 -10.05
CA TRP A 293 0.76 6.55 -10.47
C TRP A 293 0.10 5.93 -9.22
N LEU A 294 -1.07 6.43 -8.85
CA LEU A 294 -1.72 6.17 -7.56
C LEU A 294 -2.74 5.02 -7.60
N GLY A 295 -3.24 4.70 -8.79
CA GLY A 295 -4.14 3.59 -9.05
C GLY A 295 -3.79 2.88 -10.34
N HIS A 296 -3.59 1.57 -10.21
CA HIS A 296 -3.16 0.67 -11.27
C HIS A 296 -3.70 -0.74 -10.98
N CYS A 297 -3.85 -1.57 -12.00
CA CYS A 297 -4.28 -2.96 -11.84
C CYS A 297 -3.11 -3.92 -11.55
N GLY A 298 -1.87 -3.51 -11.79
CA GLY A 298 -0.69 -4.38 -11.69
C GLY A 298 0.62 -3.65 -11.98
N GLN A 299 1.75 -4.28 -11.67
CA GLN A 299 3.11 -3.73 -11.73
C GLN A 299 4.20 -4.80 -11.53
N HIS A 300 5.46 -4.37 -11.53
CA HIS A 300 6.63 -5.16 -11.14
C HIS A 300 7.51 -4.41 -10.12
N PHE A 301 8.29 -5.15 -9.33
CA PHE A 301 9.25 -4.60 -8.38
C PHE A 301 10.71 -4.81 -8.83
N ALA A 302 11.39 -3.72 -9.15
CA ALA A 302 12.83 -3.76 -9.36
C ALA A 302 13.61 -3.93 -8.03
N PRO A 303 14.79 -4.60 -8.04
CA PRO A 303 15.32 -5.47 -9.09
C PRO A 303 14.88 -6.95 -8.95
N LYS A 304 14.09 -7.34 -7.94
CA LYS A 304 13.85 -8.76 -7.64
C LYS A 304 13.01 -9.46 -8.73
N ASP A 305 11.89 -8.89 -9.16
CA ASP A 305 11.10 -9.40 -10.30
C ASP A 305 11.93 -9.48 -11.59
N ILE A 306 12.94 -8.62 -11.72
CA ILE A 306 13.87 -8.59 -12.86
C ILE A 306 14.74 -9.84 -12.92
N LEU A 307 15.22 -10.30 -11.77
CA LEU A 307 16.07 -11.48 -11.64
C LEU A 307 15.27 -12.78 -11.87
N ASP A 308 14.00 -12.79 -11.47
CA ASP A 308 13.07 -13.90 -11.66
C ASP A 308 12.48 -13.98 -13.10
N GLY A 309 13.01 -13.17 -14.04
CA GLY A 309 12.63 -13.19 -15.46
C GLY A 309 11.49 -12.24 -15.85
N TYR A 310 10.85 -11.58 -14.88
CA TYR A 310 9.68 -10.71 -15.05
C TYR A 310 10.02 -9.22 -14.82
N GLY A 311 11.04 -8.66 -15.49
CA GLY A 311 11.30 -7.22 -15.31
C GLY A 311 12.57 -6.59 -15.87
N GLY A 312 13.35 -7.25 -16.74
CA GLY A 312 14.58 -6.69 -17.35
C GLY A 312 14.44 -5.32 -18.04
N GLU A 313 13.19 -4.90 -18.22
CA GLU A 313 12.71 -3.67 -18.81
C GLU A 313 12.85 -2.44 -17.88
N CYS A 314 12.81 -2.62 -16.56
CA CYS A 314 12.86 -1.52 -15.58
C CYS A 314 14.29 -1.14 -15.13
N LEU A 315 15.35 -1.76 -15.68
CA LEU A 315 16.73 -1.53 -15.22
C LEU A 315 17.24 -0.09 -15.37
N LYS A 316 16.48 0.86 -15.94
CA LYS A 316 16.82 2.29 -15.95
C LYS A 316 16.16 3.09 -14.82
N THR A 317 15.13 2.55 -14.18
CA THR A 317 14.48 3.21 -13.04
C THR A 317 15.38 3.07 -11.79
N PRO A 318 15.27 3.96 -10.81
CA PRO A 318 15.88 3.75 -9.51
C PRO A 318 15.15 2.61 -8.75
N PHE A 319 15.79 2.08 -7.70
CA PHE A 319 15.35 0.88 -6.98
C PHE A 319 14.94 1.15 -5.52
N GLY A 320 15.10 2.37 -5.01
CA GLY A 320 14.76 2.71 -3.63
C GLY A 320 13.27 2.58 -3.34
N LYS A 321 12.92 2.14 -2.13
CA LYS A 321 11.54 2.01 -1.66
C LYS A 321 11.40 2.50 -0.23
N ALA A 322 10.38 3.32 0.02
CA ALA A 322 10.00 3.76 1.35
C ALA A 322 8.75 2.99 1.80
N LEU A 323 8.85 2.28 2.91
CA LEU A 323 7.80 1.40 3.44
C LEU A 323 7.07 2.07 4.61
N ARG A 324 5.75 1.93 4.60
CA ARG A 324 4.83 2.16 5.72
C ARG A 324 4.41 0.78 6.23
N PHE A 325 4.92 0.36 7.38
CA PHE A 325 4.35 -0.76 8.14
C PHE A 325 3.12 -0.28 8.93
N ASP A 326 2.34 -1.19 9.52
CA ASP A 326 1.18 -0.90 10.39
C ASP A 326 0.16 0.10 9.78
N ASP A 327 -0.15 -0.06 8.50
CA ASP A 327 -1.23 0.63 7.81
C ASP A 327 -2.52 -0.19 7.88
N GLU A 328 -3.36 0.10 8.87
CA GLU A 328 -4.71 -0.48 9.05
C GLU A 328 -5.66 -0.27 7.85
N THR A 329 -5.26 0.50 6.83
CA THR A 329 -6.02 0.71 5.60
C THR A 329 -5.54 -0.14 4.43
N ALA A 330 -4.34 -0.72 4.53
CA ALA A 330 -3.83 -1.67 3.56
C ALA A 330 -4.36 -3.08 3.90
N PRO A 331 -4.88 -3.84 2.92
CA PRO A 331 -5.30 -5.21 3.16
C PRO A 331 -4.09 -6.13 3.39
N GLN A 332 -4.35 -7.28 4.01
CA GLN A 332 -3.38 -8.37 4.11
C GLN A 332 -2.89 -8.80 2.72
N THR A 333 -1.62 -9.18 2.60
CA THR A 333 -0.93 -9.54 1.34
C THR A 333 -1.66 -10.62 0.54
N ARG A 334 -2.23 -11.61 1.23
CA ARG A 334 -3.10 -12.67 0.66
C ARG A 334 -4.38 -12.18 -0.03
N TYR A 335 -4.81 -10.95 0.25
CA TYR A 335 -5.94 -10.29 -0.41
C TYR A 335 -5.50 -9.39 -1.57
N TYR A 336 -4.19 -9.13 -1.73
CA TYR A 336 -3.67 -8.43 -2.89
C TYR A 336 -4.09 -9.14 -4.17
N ASP A 337 -4.36 -8.36 -5.20
CA ASP A 337 -4.70 -8.82 -6.53
C ASP A 337 -3.95 -8.01 -7.57
N THR A 338 -3.47 -8.67 -8.61
CA THR A 338 -2.61 -8.06 -9.61
C THR A 338 -2.90 -8.63 -10.99
N TRP A 339 -3.28 -7.76 -11.92
CA TRP A 339 -3.68 -8.14 -13.26
C TRP A 339 -2.46 -8.48 -14.11
N LYS A 340 -2.20 -9.79 -14.27
CA LYS A 340 -1.22 -10.35 -15.24
C LYS A 340 0.20 -9.77 -15.14
N SER A 341 0.60 -9.37 -13.93
CA SER A 341 1.95 -8.86 -13.62
C SER A 341 2.48 -9.54 -12.36
N GLY A 342 3.64 -9.10 -11.85
CA GLY A 342 4.31 -9.77 -10.72
C GLY A 342 3.48 -9.72 -9.44
N ASN A 343 3.38 -10.84 -8.74
CA ASN A 343 2.71 -10.93 -7.44
C ASN A 343 3.68 -10.77 -6.25
N TYR A 344 4.81 -10.07 -6.48
CA TYR A 344 5.87 -9.89 -5.50
C TYR A 344 5.35 -9.43 -4.13
N TYR A 345 4.48 -8.42 -4.10
CA TYR A 345 3.89 -7.91 -2.86
C TYR A 345 2.99 -8.97 -2.17
N GLY A 346 2.20 -9.74 -2.92
CA GLY A 346 1.35 -10.79 -2.36
C GLY A 346 2.13 -11.99 -1.80
N GLU A 347 3.37 -12.20 -2.27
CA GLU A 347 4.23 -13.33 -1.88
C GLU A 347 5.33 -12.96 -0.87
N ASN A 348 5.80 -11.71 -0.87
CA ASN A 348 6.97 -11.24 -0.11
C ASN A 348 6.68 -9.99 0.73
N GLY A 349 5.50 -9.38 0.58
CA GLY A 349 5.12 -8.18 1.35
C GLY A 349 4.86 -8.50 2.81
N VAL A 350 4.67 -7.44 3.61
CA VAL A 350 4.21 -7.55 4.99
C VAL A 350 2.71 -7.21 5.03
N ASP A 351 1.91 -7.97 5.78
CA ASP A 351 0.50 -7.65 5.99
C ASP A 351 0.34 -6.23 6.56
N HIS A 352 -0.69 -5.51 6.09
CA HIS A 352 -0.94 -4.11 6.49
C HIS A 352 0.27 -3.19 6.26
N SER A 353 0.96 -3.35 5.12
CA SER A 353 2.01 -2.43 4.71
C SER A 353 1.67 -1.71 3.40
N ARG A 354 2.30 -0.56 3.17
CA ARG A 354 2.41 0.06 1.84
C ARG A 354 3.85 0.32 1.48
N ILE A 355 4.17 0.05 0.23
CA ILE A 355 5.47 0.31 -0.38
C ILE A 355 5.29 1.47 -1.34
N THR A 356 6.06 2.55 -1.15
CA THR A 356 6.23 3.62 -2.13
C THR A 356 7.53 3.40 -2.87
N HIS A 357 7.50 3.45 -4.19
CA HIS A 357 8.63 3.06 -5.03
C HIS A 357 8.54 3.75 -6.39
N TRP A 358 9.59 3.59 -7.18
CA TRP A 358 9.61 4.02 -8.58
C TRP A 358 8.68 3.14 -9.42
N SER A 359 7.97 3.75 -10.37
CA SER A 359 7.10 3.01 -11.30
C SER A 359 7.95 2.01 -12.10
N CYS A 360 7.49 0.78 -12.15
CA CYS A 360 8.05 -0.31 -12.94
C CYS A 360 6.89 -1.21 -13.38
N GLY A 361 6.64 -1.26 -14.69
CA GLY A 361 5.72 -2.23 -15.27
C GLY A 361 4.22 -1.94 -15.06
N GLN A 362 3.83 -0.78 -14.52
CA GLN A 362 2.43 -0.45 -14.25
C GLN A 362 1.48 -0.65 -15.44
N VAL A 363 0.25 -1.06 -15.14
CA VAL A 363 -0.88 -1.20 -16.09
C VAL A 363 -2.18 -0.67 -15.48
N CYS A 364 -3.11 -0.21 -16.31
CA CYS A 364 -4.27 0.65 -15.99
C CYS A 364 -3.89 2.08 -15.53
N ASN A 365 -4.63 3.07 -16.01
CA ASN A 365 -4.44 4.50 -15.69
C ASN A 365 -5.49 5.03 -14.69
N THR A 366 -6.00 4.15 -13.83
CA THR A 366 -7.19 4.39 -13.00
C THR A 366 -7.10 5.64 -12.12
N ALA A 367 -5.91 5.88 -11.55
CA ALA A 367 -5.59 7.18 -10.97
C ALA A 367 -4.11 7.51 -11.18
N TYR A 368 -3.82 8.66 -11.77
CA TYR A 368 -2.46 9.17 -11.88
C TYR A 368 -2.45 10.70 -11.86
N ALA A 369 -1.44 11.29 -11.24
CA ALA A 369 -1.22 12.73 -11.26
C ALA A 369 -0.06 13.10 -12.17
N LEU A 370 -0.16 14.27 -12.79
CA LEU A 370 0.90 14.89 -13.57
C LEU A 370 1.28 16.23 -12.95
N SER A 371 2.58 16.50 -12.87
CA SER A 371 3.09 17.86 -12.68
C SER A 371 2.97 18.60 -14.01
N ASN A 372 3.02 19.94 -14.00
CA ASN A 372 2.93 20.69 -15.26
C ASN A 372 4.05 20.32 -16.24
N GLN A 373 5.27 20.11 -15.72
CA GLN A 373 6.39 19.64 -16.54
C GLN A 373 6.15 18.22 -17.06
N GLY A 374 5.56 17.32 -16.26
CA GLY A 374 5.18 15.97 -16.66
C GLY A 374 4.14 15.99 -17.79
N ALA A 375 3.11 16.83 -17.67
CA ALA A 375 2.11 17.02 -18.72
C ALA A 375 2.70 17.54 -20.04
N ARG A 376 3.58 18.56 -19.99
CA ARG A 376 4.30 19.06 -21.18
C ARG A 376 5.18 17.97 -21.84
N LYS A 377 5.89 17.19 -21.02
CA LYS A 377 6.73 16.07 -21.48
C LYS A 377 5.88 14.96 -22.11
N LEU A 378 4.75 14.59 -21.49
CA LEU A 378 3.83 13.55 -21.96
C LEU A 378 3.17 13.92 -23.30
N LEU A 379 2.74 15.18 -23.45
CA LEU A 379 2.22 15.70 -24.72
C LEU A 379 3.27 15.67 -25.83
N TYR A 380 4.52 15.99 -25.52
CA TYR A 380 5.61 15.87 -26.49
C TYR A 380 5.88 14.41 -26.85
N ASP A 381 6.03 13.53 -25.86
CA ASP A 381 6.36 12.12 -26.08
C ASP A 381 5.24 11.42 -26.89
N GLN A 382 4.00 11.44 -26.39
CA GLN A 382 2.91 10.68 -27.01
C GLN A 382 2.18 11.42 -28.14
N GLY A 383 2.11 12.75 -28.08
CA GLY A 383 1.33 13.58 -29.02
C GLY A 383 2.13 14.15 -30.18
N VAL A 384 3.46 14.20 -30.08
CA VAL A 384 4.35 14.74 -31.12
C VAL A 384 5.40 13.72 -31.57
N ARG A 385 6.05 13.03 -30.63
CA ARG A 385 7.23 12.20 -30.93
C ARG A 385 6.87 10.83 -31.47
N THR A 386 6.13 9.99 -30.75
CA THR A 386 5.58 8.75 -31.32
C THR A 386 4.33 8.27 -30.59
N PHE A 387 3.46 7.58 -31.32
CA PHE A 387 2.34 6.85 -30.73
C PHE A 387 2.72 5.41 -30.36
N ARG A 388 2.29 4.94 -29.18
CA ARG A 388 2.58 3.60 -28.64
C ARG A 388 1.35 2.76 -28.27
N GLY A 389 0.18 3.09 -28.82
CA GLY A 389 -1.01 2.26 -28.68
C GLY A 389 -1.85 2.59 -27.44
N ILE A 390 -2.01 1.61 -26.56
CA ILE A 390 -2.90 1.69 -25.40
C ILE A 390 -2.33 2.68 -24.37
N SER A 391 -3.19 3.52 -23.80
CA SER A 391 -2.76 4.70 -23.03
C SER A 391 -1.95 4.39 -21.78
N ASP A 392 -2.22 3.27 -21.11
CA ASP A 392 -1.48 2.80 -19.94
C ASP A 392 -0.12 2.25 -20.32
N GLN A 393 -0.06 1.42 -21.37
CA GLN A 393 1.21 0.91 -21.90
C GLN A 393 2.09 2.06 -22.41
N ALA A 394 1.53 3.05 -23.09
CA ALA A 394 2.28 4.23 -23.53
C ALA A 394 2.84 5.04 -22.34
N LEU A 395 2.13 5.12 -21.21
CA LEU A 395 2.63 5.74 -19.98
C LEU A 395 3.70 4.86 -19.29
N ARG A 396 3.51 3.54 -19.27
CA ARG A 396 4.47 2.55 -18.76
C ARG A 396 5.80 2.61 -19.51
N GLU A 397 5.78 2.68 -20.85
CA GLU A 397 7.02 2.77 -21.64
C GLU A 397 7.83 4.03 -21.31
N ILE A 398 7.13 5.13 -21.03
CA ILE A 398 7.68 6.43 -20.60
C ILE A 398 8.24 6.36 -19.16
N CYS A 399 7.61 5.59 -18.27
CA CYS A 399 8.01 5.42 -16.86
C CYS A 399 9.01 4.29 -16.60
N ASN A 400 9.17 3.32 -17.50
CA ASN A 400 10.17 2.25 -17.42
C ASN A 400 11.48 2.64 -18.12
N GLY A 401 11.43 3.55 -19.10
CA GLY A 401 12.58 3.94 -19.92
C GLY A 401 13.00 2.88 -20.94
N ARG A 402 12.19 1.83 -21.11
CA ARG A 402 12.40 0.73 -22.07
C ARG A 402 12.47 1.25 -23.51
N ASP A 403 11.59 2.18 -23.85
CA ASP A 403 11.42 2.67 -25.21
C ASP A 403 12.58 3.59 -25.65
N PRO A 404 13.35 3.25 -26.71
CA PRO A 404 14.40 4.13 -27.23
C PRO A 404 13.84 5.46 -27.79
N TYR A 405 12.55 5.54 -28.09
CA TYR A 405 11.89 6.74 -28.55
C TYR A 405 11.35 7.63 -27.41
N TYR A 406 11.49 7.24 -26.14
CA TYR A 406 11.15 8.10 -25.01
C TYR A 406 12.36 8.35 -24.12
N LYS A 407 12.35 9.46 -23.40
CA LYS A 407 13.27 9.69 -22.29
C LYS A 407 12.53 9.26 -21.02
N LEU A 408 13.19 8.49 -20.15
CA LEU A 408 12.60 8.11 -18.87
C LEU A 408 12.17 9.36 -18.10
N ARG A 409 10.99 9.29 -17.49
CA ARG A 409 10.38 10.33 -16.67
C ARG A 409 10.46 9.93 -15.20
N THR A 410 10.46 10.91 -14.30
CA THR A 410 10.40 10.60 -12.87
C THR A 410 8.98 10.17 -12.51
N CYS A 411 8.78 8.86 -12.39
CA CYS A 411 7.50 8.24 -12.06
C CYS A 411 7.57 7.50 -10.72
N LEU A 412 6.68 7.84 -9.77
CA LEU A 412 6.48 7.09 -8.53
C LEU A 412 5.15 6.32 -8.55
N SER A 413 5.06 5.26 -7.76
CA SER A 413 3.86 4.45 -7.55
C SER A 413 3.76 3.95 -6.10
N VAL A 414 2.66 3.27 -5.76
CA VAL A 414 2.33 2.82 -4.42
C VAL A 414 1.62 1.47 -4.42
N THR A 415 2.02 0.58 -3.51
CA THR A 415 1.51 -0.79 -3.41
C THR A 415 1.13 -1.17 -1.99
N PRO A 416 -0.08 -1.70 -1.71
CA PRO A 416 -1.22 -1.78 -2.63
C PRO A 416 -1.67 -0.38 -3.08
N PRO A 417 -2.29 -0.26 -4.27
CA PRO A 417 -2.68 1.03 -4.82
C PRO A 417 -3.68 1.75 -3.91
N LEU A 418 -3.70 3.08 -3.97
CA LEU A 418 -4.62 3.92 -3.19
C LEU A 418 -5.98 4.07 -3.87
N PHE A 419 -5.99 3.93 -5.19
CA PHE A 419 -7.19 3.92 -6.03
C PHE A 419 -7.20 2.64 -6.86
N SER A 420 -8.37 2.04 -7.09
CA SER A 420 -8.51 0.89 -7.98
C SER A 420 -9.83 0.96 -8.74
N GLN A 421 -9.99 0.09 -9.74
CA GLN A 421 -11.23 0.01 -10.50
C GLN A 421 -12.29 -0.72 -9.67
N TRP A 422 -13.49 -0.14 -9.57
CA TRP A 422 -14.63 -0.87 -9.05
C TRP A 422 -15.25 -1.75 -10.12
N LEU A 423 -15.74 -2.92 -9.70
CA LEU A 423 -16.40 -3.91 -10.53
C LEU A 423 -17.78 -4.17 -9.95
N GLN A 424 -18.73 -4.59 -10.79
CA GLN A 424 -20.08 -4.97 -10.34
C GLN A 424 -20.47 -6.31 -10.94
N ASP A 425 -21.02 -7.21 -10.12
CA ASP A 425 -21.57 -8.47 -10.60
C ASP A 425 -22.98 -8.22 -11.12
N SER A 426 -23.22 -8.56 -12.38
CA SER A 426 -24.46 -8.29 -13.09
C SER A 426 -25.66 -9.12 -12.64
N ARG A 427 -25.46 -10.11 -11.76
CA ARG A 427 -26.51 -11.01 -11.23
C ARG A 427 -26.96 -10.57 -9.84
N THR A 428 -26.01 -10.16 -9.00
CA THR A 428 -26.26 -9.74 -7.60
C THR A 428 -26.37 -8.23 -7.43
N GLY A 429 -25.82 -7.44 -8.36
CA GLY A 429 -25.71 -5.99 -8.25
C GLY A 429 -24.62 -5.52 -7.29
N VAL A 430 -23.91 -6.43 -6.60
CA VAL A 430 -22.83 -6.09 -5.67
C VAL A 430 -21.68 -5.45 -6.42
N THR A 431 -21.25 -4.29 -5.91
CA THR A 431 -20.02 -3.63 -6.31
C THR A 431 -18.87 -4.09 -5.39
N TRP A 432 -17.68 -4.32 -5.91
CA TRP A 432 -16.46 -4.48 -5.11
C TRP A 432 -15.28 -3.78 -5.79
N THR A 433 -14.22 -3.55 -5.01
CA THR A 433 -13.00 -2.89 -5.51
C THR A 433 -11.77 -3.65 -5.05
N THR A 434 -10.93 -4.07 -6.00
CA THR A 434 -9.71 -4.83 -5.71
C THR A 434 -8.71 -3.99 -4.92
N ASN A 435 -7.95 -4.62 -4.00
CA ASN A 435 -6.93 -4.01 -3.16
C ASN A 435 -7.38 -2.91 -2.18
N ILE A 436 -8.65 -2.51 -2.19
CA ILE A 436 -9.21 -1.47 -1.31
C ILE A 436 -10.01 -2.13 -0.19
N GLN A 437 -9.66 -1.89 1.08
CA GLN A 437 -10.31 -2.58 2.21
C GLN A 437 -11.76 -2.09 2.44
N LYS A 438 -11.96 -0.78 2.56
CA LYS A 438 -13.27 -0.15 2.82
C LYS A 438 -13.66 0.76 1.66
N SER A 439 -13.93 0.13 0.52
CA SER A 439 -14.35 0.76 -0.74
C SER A 439 -15.54 1.70 -0.56
N VAL A 440 -15.48 2.89 -1.16
CA VAL A 440 -16.62 3.82 -1.22
C VAL A 440 -17.71 3.27 -2.14
N GLN A 441 -17.36 2.74 -3.32
CA GLN A 441 -18.33 2.21 -4.29
C GLN A 441 -19.06 0.93 -3.83
N HIS A 442 -18.39 0.03 -3.09
CA HIS A 442 -19.02 -1.12 -2.41
C HIS A 442 -20.01 -0.66 -1.32
N ASN A 443 -19.65 0.44 -0.63
CA ASN A 443 -20.43 0.99 0.47
C ASN A 443 -21.39 2.11 0.06
N LEU A 444 -21.57 2.38 -1.24
CA LEU A 444 -22.23 3.60 -1.70
C LEU A 444 -23.67 3.74 -1.17
N GLU A 445 -24.45 2.65 -1.23
CA GLU A 445 -25.79 2.59 -0.64
C GLU A 445 -25.77 2.87 0.87
N ARG A 446 -24.87 2.22 1.63
CA ARG A 446 -24.71 2.44 3.08
C ARG A 446 -24.36 3.88 3.40
N ILE A 447 -23.46 4.47 2.62
CA ILE A 447 -23.00 5.84 2.79
C ILE A 447 -24.17 6.82 2.61
N VAL A 448 -24.95 6.66 1.55
CA VAL A 448 -26.13 7.49 1.26
C VAL A 448 -27.24 7.28 2.30
N GLU A 449 -27.46 6.04 2.74
CA GLU A 449 -28.49 5.66 3.72
C GLU A 449 -28.05 5.86 5.19
N GLY A 450 -26.81 6.32 5.44
CA GLY A 450 -26.28 6.61 6.78
C GLY A 450 -25.92 5.37 7.63
N GLY A 451 -25.65 4.25 6.97
CA GLY A 451 -25.28 2.96 7.56
C GLY A 451 -23.79 2.77 7.87
N PRO A 452 -23.41 1.64 8.49
CA PRO A 452 -22.01 1.30 8.78
C PRO A 452 -21.25 0.90 7.51
N VAL A 453 -19.98 1.31 7.41
CA VAL A 453 -19.08 0.94 6.31
C VAL A 453 -18.57 -0.49 6.50
N LEU A 454 -18.79 -1.34 5.49
CA LEU A 454 -18.27 -2.69 5.39
C LEU A 454 -16.79 -2.72 5.00
N ASP A 455 -16.13 -3.73 5.56
CA ASP A 455 -14.80 -4.18 5.19
C ASP A 455 -14.92 -5.38 4.23
N GLN A 456 -14.39 -5.24 3.01
CA GLN A 456 -14.36 -6.28 1.98
C GLN A 456 -13.27 -7.33 2.26
N PHE A 457 -12.21 -6.95 2.97
CA PHE A 457 -11.02 -7.77 3.19
C PHE A 457 -10.70 -7.87 4.70
N PRO A 458 -11.64 -8.43 5.50
CA PRO A 458 -11.51 -8.46 6.95
C PRO A 458 -10.42 -9.43 7.38
N ASP A 459 -9.71 -9.09 8.45
CA ASP A 459 -8.67 -9.96 8.98
C ASP A 459 -9.27 -11.23 9.59
N GLY A 460 -8.61 -12.37 9.33
CA GLY A 460 -9.00 -13.67 9.84
C GLY A 460 -9.61 -14.62 8.80
N LEU A 461 -10.49 -14.16 7.89
CA LEU A 461 -11.12 -15.05 6.88
C LEU A 461 -10.02 -15.76 6.06
N GLY A 462 -9.96 -17.09 6.06
CA GLY A 462 -8.83 -17.88 5.52
C GLY A 462 -8.59 -17.79 4.01
N ARG A 463 -9.40 -17.00 3.29
CA ARG A 463 -9.42 -16.78 1.83
C ARG A 463 -10.11 -15.45 1.54
N LYS A 464 -9.98 -14.92 0.31
CA LYS A 464 -10.86 -13.85 -0.19
C LYS A 464 -12.34 -14.26 -0.02
N PRO A 465 -13.24 -13.34 0.39
CA PRO A 465 -14.68 -13.56 0.30
C PRO A 465 -15.10 -13.83 -1.15
N THR A 466 -16.21 -14.54 -1.31
CA THR A 466 -16.86 -14.64 -2.63
C THR A 466 -17.88 -13.52 -2.79
N VAL A 467 -18.15 -13.12 -4.04
CA VAL A 467 -19.17 -12.11 -4.37
C VAL A 467 -20.54 -12.44 -3.77
N GLN A 468 -20.89 -13.72 -3.63
CA GLN A 468 -22.14 -14.13 -2.99
C GLN A 468 -22.12 -13.91 -1.47
N GLU A 469 -21.01 -14.19 -0.79
CA GLU A 469 -20.88 -13.92 0.65
C GLU A 469 -20.91 -12.42 0.95
N GLU A 470 -20.30 -11.62 0.06
CA GLU A 470 -20.42 -10.16 0.09
C GLU A 470 -21.87 -9.72 -0.14
N ALA A 471 -22.58 -10.31 -1.11
CA ALA A 471 -24.01 -10.04 -1.33
C ALA A 471 -24.88 -10.37 -0.10
N ASP A 472 -24.62 -11.51 0.53
CA ASP A 472 -25.38 -11.98 1.69
C ASP A 472 -25.09 -11.14 2.95
N ASP A 473 -23.83 -10.73 3.16
CA ASP A 473 -23.43 -9.77 4.20
C ASP A 473 -24.07 -8.39 3.96
N VAL A 474 -24.09 -7.95 2.69
CA VAL A 474 -24.71 -6.69 2.28
C VAL A 474 -26.22 -6.70 2.55
N ALA A 475 -26.91 -7.77 2.14
CA ALA A 475 -28.34 -7.92 2.34
C ALA A 475 -28.70 -8.05 3.83
N PHE A 476 -27.91 -8.80 4.61
CA PHE A 476 -28.10 -8.95 6.05
C PHE A 476 -28.04 -7.62 6.80
N LEU A 477 -27.02 -6.80 6.53
CA LEU A 477 -26.92 -5.49 7.18
C LEU A 477 -28.07 -4.54 6.78
N LEU A 478 -28.49 -4.53 5.52
CA LEU A 478 -29.61 -3.69 5.08
C LEU A 478 -30.95 -4.13 5.69
N ALA A 479 -31.14 -5.43 5.94
CA ALA A 479 -32.29 -5.95 6.68
C ALA A 479 -32.27 -5.46 8.14
N VAL A 480 -31.13 -5.62 8.83
CA VAL A 480 -30.96 -5.12 10.22
C VAL A 480 -31.09 -3.60 10.29
N GLU A 481 -30.65 -2.85 9.27
CA GLU A 481 -30.85 -1.41 9.20
C GLU A 481 -32.30 -1.00 8.95
N ARG A 482 -33.07 -1.81 8.22
CA ARG A 482 -34.51 -1.61 8.01
C ARG A 482 -35.28 -1.86 9.30
N GLU A 483 -35.03 -2.98 9.97
CA GLU A 483 -35.56 -3.27 11.32
C GLU A 483 -35.16 -2.14 12.29
N ALA A 484 -33.90 -1.71 12.27
CA ALA A 484 -33.44 -0.59 13.08
C ALA A 484 -34.04 0.76 12.66
N ARG A 485 -34.52 0.95 11.43
CA ARG A 485 -35.23 2.15 10.98
C ARG A 485 -36.68 2.15 11.46
N GLU A 486 -37.30 0.98 11.49
CA GLU A 486 -38.62 0.74 12.10
C GLU A 486 -38.55 0.91 13.64
N GLU A 487 -37.47 0.48 14.28
CA GLU A 487 -37.18 0.76 15.70
C GLU A 487 -36.70 2.20 15.98
N ARG A 488 -36.18 2.93 14.97
CA ARG A 488 -35.68 4.34 15.07
C ARG A 488 -36.80 5.38 15.29
N GLY A 489 -37.94 4.96 15.84
CA GLY A 489 -38.58 5.76 16.88
C GLY A 489 -37.59 6.16 17.99
N MET A 490 -36.60 5.31 18.35
CA MET A 490 -35.49 5.67 19.25
C MET A 490 -34.17 4.87 19.02
N LYS A 491 -33.01 5.55 19.11
CA LYS A 491 -31.62 5.01 19.31
C LYS A 491 -30.88 4.34 18.12
N ALA A 492 -30.60 5.10 17.06
CA ALA A 492 -29.81 4.65 15.90
C ALA A 492 -28.39 4.06 16.21
N GLU A 493 -27.63 4.65 17.14
CA GLU A 493 -26.22 4.25 17.36
C GLU A 493 -26.07 2.85 17.97
N ARG A 494 -27.04 2.40 18.78
CA ARG A 494 -26.95 1.10 19.47
C ARG A 494 -27.18 -0.06 18.51
N ALA A 495 -28.10 0.09 17.56
CA ALA A 495 -28.37 -0.89 16.52
C ALA A 495 -27.17 -1.08 15.59
N ARG A 496 -26.47 0.01 15.22
CA ARG A 496 -25.27 -0.05 14.37
C ARG A 496 -24.17 -0.94 14.97
N ARG A 497 -23.83 -0.72 16.25
CA ARG A 497 -22.83 -1.53 16.96
C ARG A 497 -23.23 -3.00 17.05
N PHE A 498 -24.52 -3.29 17.27
CA PHE A 498 -25.02 -4.67 17.30
C PHE A 498 -24.92 -5.36 15.93
N ALA A 499 -25.22 -4.65 14.84
CA ALA A 499 -25.10 -5.17 13.48
C ALA A 499 -23.64 -5.47 13.10
N GLU A 500 -22.72 -4.56 13.41
CA GLU A 500 -21.27 -4.74 13.25
C GLU A 500 -20.75 -5.95 14.06
N GLU A 501 -21.23 -6.13 15.29
CA GLU A 501 -20.88 -7.25 16.17
C GLU A 501 -21.43 -8.59 15.64
N LYS A 502 -22.68 -8.62 15.16
CA LYS A 502 -23.29 -9.83 14.58
C LYS A 502 -22.64 -10.26 13.27
N LEU A 503 -22.19 -9.32 12.45
CA LEU A 503 -21.41 -9.63 11.25
C LEU A 503 -20.05 -10.24 11.61
N LYS A 504 -19.36 -9.70 12.63
CA LYS A 504 -18.11 -10.27 13.16
C LYS A 504 -18.33 -11.69 13.71
N GLU A 505 -19.40 -11.93 14.45
CA GLU A 505 -19.77 -13.28 14.90
C GLU A 505 -20.01 -14.24 13.73
N LYS A 506 -20.73 -13.82 12.68
CA LYS A 506 -20.98 -14.63 11.47
C LYS A 506 -19.67 -15.04 10.80
N ARG A 507 -18.82 -14.06 10.45
CA ARG A 507 -17.52 -14.27 9.80
C ARG A 507 -16.57 -15.12 10.67
N ALA A 508 -16.63 -15.00 11.99
CA ALA A 508 -15.83 -15.83 12.90
C ALA A 508 -16.26 -17.31 12.88
N ARG A 509 -17.57 -17.61 12.81
CA ARG A 509 -18.09 -18.98 12.69
C ARG A 509 -17.73 -19.61 11.34
N GLU A 510 -17.81 -18.83 10.26
CA GLU A 510 -17.44 -19.26 8.91
C GLU A 510 -15.93 -19.56 8.81
N LEU A 511 -15.09 -18.75 9.46
CA LEU A 511 -13.67 -19.03 9.60
C LEU A 511 -13.39 -20.33 10.37
N GLU A 512 -14.09 -20.58 11.48
CA GLU A 512 -13.92 -21.80 12.26
C GLU A 512 -14.35 -23.04 11.45
N ALA A 513 -15.45 -22.94 10.70
CA ALA A 513 -15.89 -23.98 9.78
C ALA A 513 -14.86 -24.26 8.67
N TYR A 514 -14.29 -23.20 8.06
CA TYR A 514 -13.25 -23.34 7.05
C TYR A 514 -11.98 -24.02 7.59
N ARG A 515 -11.55 -23.68 8.81
CA ARG A 515 -10.38 -24.31 9.46
C ARG A 515 -10.60 -25.82 9.62
N LYS A 516 -11.75 -26.23 10.18
CA LYS A 516 -12.11 -27.65 10.36
C LYS A 516 -12.17 -28.41 9.03
N ALA A 517 -12.73 -27.80 7.98
CA ALA A 517 -12.76 -28.40 6.65
C ALA A 517 -11.35 -28.59 6.06
N LYS A 518 -10.43 -27.63 6.25
CA LYS A 518 -9.05 -27.73 5.77
C LYS A 518 -8.22 -28.75 6.56
N GLU A 519 -8.44 -28.87 7.87
CA GLU A 519 -7.83 -29.92 8.69
C GLU A 519 -8.25 -31.31 8.20
N GLN A 520 -9.56 -31.53 7.96
CA GLN A 520 -10.08 -32.77 7.40
C GLN A 520 -9.52 -33.11 6.00
N GLN A 521 -9.16 -32.09 5.21
CA GLN A 521 -8.61 -32.26 3.87
C GLN A 521 -7.09 -32.57 3.87
N ASN A 522 -6.39 -32.32 4.98
CA ASN A 522 -4.98 -32.68 5.17
C ASN A 522 -4.78 -34.03 5.90
N THR A 523 -5.86 -34.63 6.42
CA THR A 523 -5.85 -35.94 7.10
C THR A 523 -6.36 -37.10 6.23
N ASN A 524 -6.66 -36.84 4.96
CA ASN A 524 -7.00 -37.82 3.92
C ASN A 524 -5.96 -37.75 2.80
#